data_AF-A0A0F9FMT3-F1
#
_entry.id   AF-A0A0F9FMT3-F1
#
_cell.length_a   1.000
_cell.length_b   1.000
_cell.length_c   1.000
_cell.angle_alpha   90.00
_cell.angle_beta   90.00
_cell.angle_gamma   90.00
#
_symmetry.space_group_name_H-M   'P 1'
#
loop_
_entity.id
_entity.type
_entity.pdbx_description
1 polymer ?
#
loop_
_entity_poly.entity_id
_entity_poly.type
_entity_poly.pdbx_seq_one_letter_code
_entity_poly.pdbx_strand_id
1 'polypeptide(L)'
;MKEGKGLLHDAVDAHGGLERWKEINEITFSAQTGGVALPLKLQFGAFKQYRGIVSADAEHPYAAFTPHPQDPLQGVFQNGAVRILA
;
A
#
# COMPACT_ATOMS: atom_id res chain seq x y z
N MET A 1 -31.07 -0.18 -3.24
CA MET A 1 -29.70 -0.19 -3.78
C MET A 1 -29.05 1.12 -3.38
N LYS A 2 -28.02 1.14 -2.52
CA LYS A 2 -27.28 2.39 -2.25
C LYS A 2 -26.49 2.71 -3.53
N GLU A 3 -26.78 3.85 -4.15
CA GLU A 3 -26.01 4.35 -5.28
C GLU A 3 -24.51 4.37 -4.92
N GLY A 4 -23.64 3.97 -5.86
CA GLY A 4 -22.21 3.75 -5.60
C GLY A 4 -21.45 4.94 -5.01
N LYS A 5 -22.00 6.17 -5.09
CA LYS A 5 -21.48 7.36 -4.40
C LYS A 5 -21.60 7.28 -2.87
N GLY A 6 -22.70 6.70 -2.36
CA GLY A 6 -22.91 6.56 -0.92
C GLY A 6 -21.94 5.56 -0.30
N LEU A 7 -21.62 4.46 -1.00
CA LEU A 7 -20.67 3.46 -0.53
C LEU A 7 -19.24 4.01 -0.45
N LEU A 8 -18.81 4.80 -1.43
CA LEU A 8 -17.50 5.44 -1.39
C LEU A 8 -17.42 6.44 -0.24
N HIS A 9 -18.46 7.25 -0.04
CA HIS A 9 -18.51 8.21 1.06
C HIS A 9 -18.48 7.52 2.42
N ASP A 10 -19.36 6.52 2.63
CA ASP A 10 -19.42 5.70 3.85
C ASP A 10 -18.06 5.04 4.13
N ALA A 11 -17.36 4.56 3.09
CA ALA A 11 -16.03 3.97 3.23
C ALA A 11 -14.96 5.01 3.61
N VAL A 12 -14.94 6.19 2.99
CA VAL A 12 -13.99 7.26 3.32
C VAL A 12 -14.19 7.74 4.76
N ASP A 13 -15.44 7.91 5.19
CA ASP A 13 -15.77 8.35 6.54
C ASP A 13 -15.38 7.29 7.59
N ALA A 14 -15.65 6.01 7.32
CA ALA A 14 -15.24 4.91 8.19
C ALA A 14 -13.70 4.84 8.38
N HIS A 15 -12.93 5.35 7.42
CA HIS A 15 -11.46 5.40 7.47
C HIS A 15 -10.92 6.77 7.90
N GLY A 16 -11.74 7.60 8.56
CA GLY A 16 -11.30 8.83 9.21
C GLY A 16 -11.66 10.13 8.48
N GLY A 17 -12.38 10.05 7.35
CA GLY A 17 -12.95 11.20 6.66
C GLY A 17 -11.96 12.00 5.81
N LEU A 18 -12.45 12.65 4.76
CA LEU A 18 -11.62 13.28 3.73
C LEU A 18 -10.66 14.35 4.27
N GLU A 19 -11.08 15.18 5.24
CA GLU A 19 -10.23 16.23 5.79
C GLU A 19 -8.98 15.66 6.47
N ARG A 20 -9.12 14.55 7.21
CA ARG A 20 -7.98 13.87 7.82
C ARG A 20 -7.05 13.28 6.78
N TRP A 21 -7.60 12.78 5.67
CA TRP A 21 -6.81 12.28 4.54
C TRP A 21 -6.05 13.38 3.79
N LYS A 22 -6.57 14.62 3.73
CA LYS A 22 -5.86 15.76 3.14
C LYS A 22 -4.61 16.18 3.94
N GLU A 23 -4.57 15.86 5.23
CA GLU A 23 -3.44 16.19 6.11
C GLU A 23 -2.35 15.11 6.11
N ILE A 24 -2.63 13.93 5.51
CA ILE A 24 -1.67 12.83 5.46
C ILE A 24 -0.64 13.11 4.37
N ASN A 25 0.62 13.19 4.76
CA ASN A 25 1.76 13.29 3.82
C ASN A 25 2.43 11.93 3.55
N GLU A 26 2.26 10.95 4.44
CA GLU A 26 2.85 9.62 4.29
C GLU A 26 1.98 8.54 4.92
N ILE A 27 1.83 7.43 4.19
CA ILE A 27 1.21 6.19 4.67
C ILE A 27 2.32 5.14 4.76
N THR A 28 2.67 4.77 5.98
CA THR A 28 3.55 3.63 6.24
C THR A 28 2.71 2.43 6.67
N PHE A 29 2.87 1.30 5.99
CA PHE A 29 2.23 0.05 6.39
C PHE A 29 3.23 -1.10 6.50
N SER A 30 3.00 -1.97 7.48
CA SER A 30 3.75 -3.19 7.70
C SER A 30 2.76 -4.34 7.81
N ALA A 31 2.92 -5.37 6.99
CA ALA A 31 2.06 -6.55 7.00
C ALA A 31 2.91 -7.81 7.17
N GLN A 32 2.52 -8.65 8.13
CA GLN A 32 3.08 -9.97 8.34
C GLN A 32 1.94 -10.99 8.19
N THR A 33 2.01 -11.88 7.20
CA THR A 33 1.01 -12.93 7.04
C THR A 33 1.53 -14.23 7.63
N GLY A 34 1.09 -14.56 8.85
CA GLY A 34 1.31 -15.86 9.47
C GLY A 34 0.12 -16.77 9.20
N GLY A 35 0.27 -17.80 8.36
CA GLY A 35 -0.62 -18.97 8.32
C GLY A 35 -2.08 -18.80 7.84
N VAL A 36 -2.60 -17.59 7.60
CA VAL A 36 -4.03 -17.38 7.27
C VAL A 36 -4.37 -17.36 5.77
N ALA A 37 -3.39 -17.62 4.89
CA ALA A 37 -3.61 -17.62 3.45
C ALA A 37 -3.96 -19.02 2.92
N LEU A 38 -5.07 -19.60 3.40
CA LEU A 38 -5.61 -20.84 2.83
C LEU A 38 -5.94 -20.75 1.31
N PRO A 39 -6.24 -19.57 0.73
CA PRO A 39 -6.36 -19.42 -0.73
C PRO A 39 -5.01 -19.37 -1.48
N LEU A 40 -3.87 -19.16 -0.81
CA LEU A 40 -2.53 -19.09 -1.43
C LEU A 40 -1.79 -20.45 -1.37
N LYS A 41 -2.54 -21.55 -1.32
CA LYS A 41 -1.98 -22.91 -1.24
C LYS A 41 -0.86 -23.12 -2.26
N LEU A 42 0.28 -23.61 -1.76
CA LEU A 42 1.53 -23.95 -2.48
C LEU A 42 2.48 -22.78 -2.80
N GLN A 43 2.17 -21.52 -2.45
CA GLN A 43 3.14 -20.42 -2.47
C GLN A 43 3.67 -20.09 -1.07
N PHE A 44 4.25 -21.11 -0.41
CA PHE A 44 4.88 -20.93 0.89
C PHE A 44 5.94 -19.83 0.84
N GLY A 45 5.71 -18.76 1.61
CA GLY A 45 6.69 -17.69 1.80
C GLY A 45 6.63 -16.52 0.83
N ALA A 46 5.68 -16.49 -0.11
CA ALA A 46 5.50 -15.34 -0.99
C ALA A 46 5.20 -14.06 -0.19
N PHE A 47 4.53 -14.18 0.97
CA PHE A 47 4.05 -13.06 1.77
C PHE A 47 4.58 -12.97 3.23
N LYS A 48 5.87 -13.24 3.47
CA LYS A 48 6.41 -13.30 4.86
C LYS A 48 6.41 -11.97 5.60
N GLN A 49 6.81 -10.88 4.95
CA GLN A 49 6.91 -9.54 5.56
C GLN A 49 6.92 -8.47 4.45
N TYR A 50 6.00 -7.51 4.53
CA TYR A 50 5.96 -6.35 3.64
C TYR A 50 6.14 -5.08 4.45
N ARG A 51 6.97 -4.17 3.94
CA ARG A 51 6.89 -2.76 4.29
C ARG A 51 6.60 -1.96 3.04
N GLY A 52 5.57 -1.14 3.11
CA GLY A 52 5.25 -0.15 2.09
C GLY A 52 5.30 1.24 2.69
N ILE A 53 5.85 2.17 1.92
CA ILE A 53 5.80 3.61 2.20
C ILE A 53 5.15 4.24 0.98
N VAL A 54 4.09 5.00 1.19
CA VAL A 54 3.42 5.78 0.14
C VAL A 54 3.41 7.22 0.60
N SER A 55 4.19 8.07 -0.07
CA SER A 55 4.07 9.51 0.05
C SER A 55 2.77 9.95 -0.63
N ALA A 56 1.94 10.65 0.12
CA ALA A 56 0.73 11.31 -0.37
C ALA A 56 0.99 12.79 -0.70
N ASP A 57 2.24 13.25 -0.62
CA ASP A 57 2.66 14.57 -1.07
C ASP A 57 2.41 14.73 -2.59
N ALA A 58 1.66 15.76 -2.95
CA ALA A 58 1.34 16.09 -4.33
C ALA A 58 2.55 16.61 -5.13
N GLU A 59 3.52 17.23 -4.47
CA GLU A 59 4.75 17.74 -5.10
C GLU A 59 5.78 16.62 -5.33
N HIS A 60 5.83 15.65 -4.42
CA HIS A 60 6.81 14.56 -4.44
C HIS A 60 6.17 13.18 -4.27
N PRO A 61 5.32 12.73 -5.21
CA PRO A 61 4.66 11.44 -5.12
C PRO A 61 5.69 10.31 -5.26
N TYR A 62 5.70 9.41 -4.28
CA TYR A 62 6.60 8.28 -4.22
C TYR A 62 5.92 7.09 -3.54
N ALA A 63 6.14 5.90 -4.07
CA ALA A 63 5.77 4.66 -3.40
C ALA A 63 6.93 3.66 -3.43
N ALA A 64 7.26 3.12 -2.26
CA ALA A 64 8.23 2.06 -2.10
C ALA A 64 7.59 0.83 -1.50
N PHE A 65 7.90 -0.34 -2.07
CA PHE A 65 7.50 -1.62 -1.52
C PHE A 65 8.73 -2.51 -1.35
N THR A 66 8.83 -3.12 -0.18
CA THR A 66 9.75 -4.22 0.11
C THR A 66 8.87 -5.43 0.42
N PRO A 67 8.81 -6.44 -0.48
CA PRO A 67 9.84 -7.47 -0.62
C PRO A 67 10.04 -7.95 -2.08
N HIS A 68 9.58 -7.14 -3.04
CA HIS A 68 9.81 -7.34 -4.47
C HIS A 68 10.39 -6.04 -5.06
N PRO A 69 11.50 -6.13 -5.81
CA PRO A 69 12.32 -7.32 -6.03
C PRO A 69 13.11 -7.65 -4.75
N GLN A 70 13.66 -8.84 -4.61
CA GLN A 70 14.14 -9.36 -3.33
C GLN A 70 15.36 -8.59 -2.77
N ASP A 71 15.56 -8.62 -1.44
CA ASP A 71 16.71 -8.04 -0.71
C ASP A 71 18.05 -8.21 -1.45
N PRO A 72 18.83 -7.14 -1.68
CA PRO A 72 18.66 -5.74 -1.24
C PRO A 72 17.75 -4.88 -2.11
N LEU A 73 17.10 -5.49 -3.10
CA LEU A 73 16.39 -4.73 -4.10
C LEU A 73 15.08 -4.13 -3.58
N GLN A 74 14.74 -2.95 -4.09
CA GLN A 74 13.53 -2.23 -3.73
C GLN A 74 12.77 -1.78 -4.98
N GLY A 75 11.48 -2.08 -5.02
CA GLY A 75 10.57 -1.56 -6.03
C GLY A 75 10.15 -0.13 -5.66
N VAL A 76 10.52 0.82 -6.51
CA VAL A 76 10.23 2.25 -6.35
C VAL A 76 9.38 2.73 -7.51
N PHE A 77 8.24 3.36 -7.20
CA PHE A 77 7.50 4.18 -8.15
C PHE A 77 7.73 5.65 -7.83
N GLN A 78 8.32 6.38 -8.77
CA GLN A 78 8.62 7.81 -8.63
C GLN A 78 8.60 8.46 -10.01
N ASN A 79 8.06 9.68 -10.10
CA ASN A 79 8.04 10.48 -11.34
C ASN A 79 7.43 9.70 -12.54
N GLY A 80 6.36 8.94 -12.30
CA GLY A 80 5.67 8.18 -13.35
C GLY A 80 6.39 6.92 -13.83
N ALA A 81 7.49 6.51 -13.20
CA ALA A 81 8.27 5.35 -13.60
C ALA A 81 8.45 4.36 -12.44
N VAL A 82 8.44 3.07 -12.77
CA VAL A 82 8.81 1.98 -11.84
C VAL A 82 10.29 1.68 -12.00
N ARG A 83 11.02 1.62 -10.89
CA ARG A 83 12.45 1.32 -10.81
C ARG A 83 12.72 0.21 -9.81
N ILE A 84 13.81 -0.49 -10.05
CA ILE A 84 14.40 -1.44 -9.13
C ILE A 84 15.71 -0.82 -8.65
N LEU A 85 15.77 -0.46 -7.37
CA LEU A 85 16.99 0.02 -6.72
C LEU A 85 17.64 -1.14 -5.97
N ALA A 86 18.96 -1.08 -5.75
CA ALA A 86 19.74 -2.05 -4.99
C ALA A 86 20.35 -1.40 -3.75
#